data_AF-A0A7K1ISM9-F1
#
_entry.id   AF-A0A7K1ISM9-F1
#
_cell.length_a   1.000
_cell.length_b   1.000
_cell.length_c   1.000
_cell.angle_alpha   90.00
_cell.angle_beta   90.00
_cell.angle_gamma   90.00
#
_symmetry.space_group_name_H-M   'P 1'
#
loop_
_entity.id
_entity.type
_entity.pdbx_description
1 polymer ?
#
loop_
_entity_poly.entity_id
_entity_poly.type
_entity_poly.pdbx_seq_one_letter_code
_entity_poly.pdbx_strand_id
1 'polypeptide(L)'
;MAAFCLGVLGGWSCVPRHYTGLVLLAFAAFLALIIQVRPGFALWIGLLFGLGWFGVLISWMSVVGTDAWVGLALVCAIPIGLVGWVINQVSRLP
;
A
#
# COMPACT_ATOMS: atom_id res chain seq x y z
N MET A 1 7.66 1.50 -8.59
CA MET A 1 8.68 1.29 -7.54
C MET A 1 8.47 2.18 -6.32
N ALA A 2 8.38 3.51 -6.45
CA ALA A 2 8.19 4.40 -5.28
C ALA A 2 7.01 4.02 -4.37
N ALA A 3 5.84 3.71 -4.94
CA ALA A 3 4.66 3.27 -4.18
C ALA A 3 4.89 2.01 -3.33
N PHE A 4 5.64 1.04 -3.85
CA PHE A 4 5.99 -0.18 -3.11
C PHE A 4 6.91 0.14 -1.92
N CYS A 5 7.94 0.98 -2.13
CA CYS A 5 8.84 1.40 -1.05
C CYS A 5 8.09 2.15 0.05
N LEU A 6 7.13 3.02 -0.30
CA LEU A 6 6.26 3.70 0.66
C LEU A 6 5.40 2.71 1.45
N GLY A 7 4.88 1.68 0.78
CA GLY A 7 4.14 0.59 1.44
C GLY A 7 5.02 -0.16 2.45
N VAL A 8 6.25 -0.52 2.06
CA VAL A 8 7.21 -1.21 2.94
C VAL A 8 7.58 -0.36 4.15
N LEU A 9 7.89 0.93 3.94
CA LEU A 9 8.20 1.89 5.03
C LEU A 9 7.02 2.02 6.00
N GLY A 10 5.81 2.03 5.45
CA GLY A 10 4.59 2.04 6.22
C GLY A 10 4.39 0.76 7.04
N GLY A 11 4.56 -0.42 6.43
CA GLY A 11 4.48 -1.70 7.16
C GLY A 11 5.53 -1.81 8.26
N TRP A 12 6.73 -1.27 8.04
CA TRP A 12 7.83 -1.24 9.03
C TRP A 12 7.58 -0.34 10.24
N SER A 13 6.68 0.63 10.10
CA SER A 13 6.33 1.53 11.19
C SER A 13 5.23 0.96 12.10
N CYS A 14 4.57 -0.11 11.68
CA CYS A 14 3.75 -0.96 12.53
C CYS A 14 4.62 -1.82 13.49
N VAL A 15 3.98 -2.59 14.37
CA VAL A 15 4.62 -3.44 15.40
C VAL A 15 5.81 -4.21 14.80
N PRO A 16 7.01 -4.19 15.44
CA PRO A 16 7.29 -3.80 16.82
C PRO A 16 7.81 -2.36 17.04
N ARG A 17 7.96 -1.53 16.00
CA ARG A 17 8.74 -0.28 16.10
C ARG A 17 7.93 0.98 16.47
N HIS A 18 6.60 0.91 16.46
CA HIS A 18 5.67 1.96 16.89
C HIS A 18 5.96 3.38 16.37
N TYR A 19 6.52 3.52 15.16
CA TYR A 19 6.81 4.83 14.56
C TYR A 19 5.55 5.41 13.88
N THR A 20 4.58 5.83 14.68
CA THR A 20 3.30 6.38 14.19
C THR A 20 3.47 7.51 13.18
N GLY A 21 4.51 8.34 13.31
CA GLY A 21 4.82 9.40 12.35
C GLY A 21 5.22 8.91 10.96
N LEU A 22 5.91 7.76 10.85
CA LEU A 22 6.32 7.19 9.56
C LEU A 22 5.12 6.60 8.80
N VAL A 23 4.13 6.05 9.50
CA VAL A 23 2.86 5.60 8.89
C VAL A 23 2.18 6.78 8.19
N LEU A 24 2.00 7.88 8.93
CA LEU A 24 1.34 9.08 8.40
C LEU A 24 2.10 9.63 7.18
N LEU A 25 3.43 9.67 7.25
CA LEU A 25 4.26 10.17 6.16
C LEU A 25 4.17 9.26 4.92
N ALA A 26 4.16 7.94 5.10
CA ALA A 26 3.97 6.98 4.01
C ALA A 26 2.60 7.14 3.33
N PHE A 27 1.52 7.28 4.10
CA PHE A 27 0.18 7.52 3.57
C PHE A 27 0.04 8.90 2.90
N ALA A 28 0.63 9.95 3.48
CA ALA A 28 0.62 11.28 2.87
C ALA A 28 1.35 11.30 1.53
N ALA A 29 2.53 10.68 1.46
CA ALA A 29 3.28 10.54 0.22
C ALA A 29 2.52 9.69 -0.82
N PHE A 30 1.83 8.64 -0.38
CA PHE A 30 0.97 7.81 -1.24
C PHE A 30 -0.20 8.61 -1.83
N LEU A 31 -0.92 9.39 -1.00
CA LEU A 31 -2.00 10.26 -1.46
C LEU A 31 -1.49 11.31 -2.45
N ALA A 32 -0.39 11.99 -2.12
CA ALA A 32 0.22 12.99 -3.01
C ALA A 32 0.58 12.38 -4.37
N LEU A 33 1.13 11.16 -4.36
CA LEU A 33 1.51 10.44 -5.56
C LEU A 33 0.28 10.04 -6.39
N ILE A 34 -0.80 9.56 -5.75
CA ILE A 34 -2.06 9.21 -6.42
C ILE A 34 -2.70 10.40 -7.11
N ILE A 35 -2.74 11.58 -6.48
CA ILE A 35 -3.41 12.75 -7.06
C ILE A 35 -2.69 13.21 -8.35
N GLN A 36 -1.37 13.02 -8.41
CA GLN A 36 -0.55 13.47 -9.55
C GLN A 36 -0.57 12.50 -10.75
N VAL A 37 -0.90 11.22 -10.55
CA VAL A 37 -0.88 10.24 -11.65
C VAL A 37 -2.18 10.17 -12.43
N ARG A 38 -2.05 9.73 -13.69
CA ARG A 38 -3.16 9.42 -14.58
C ARG A 38 -4.07 8.33 -13.96
N PRO A 39 -5.39 8.39 -14.20
CA PRO A 39 -6.37 7.48 -13.58
C PRO A 39 -6.10 6.00 -13.88
N GLY A 40 -5.58 5.69 -15.07
CA GLY A 40 -5.21 4.32 -15.44
C GLY A 40 -4.06 3.71 -14.61
N PHE A 41 -3.23 4.54 -13.96
CA PHE A 41 -2.12 4.09 -13.13
C PHE A 41 -2.41 4.14 -11.63
N ALA A 42 -3.47 4.85 -11.20
CA ALA A 42 -3.83 5.02 -9.79
C ALA A 42 -4.14 3.68 -9.11
N LEU A 43 -4.83 2.78 -9.81
CA LEU A 43 -5.13 1.42 -9.32
C LEU A 43 -3.86 0.62 -9.08
N TRP A 44 -2.94 0.62 -10.04
CA TRP A 44 -1.66 -0.08 -9.94
C TRP A 44 -0.78 0.47 -8.82
N ILE A 45 -0.80 1.79 -8.62
CA ILE A 45 -0.07 2.45 -7.54
C ILE A 45 -0.64 2.07 -6.17
N GLY A 46 -1.96 2.05 -6.03
CA GLY A 46 -2.63 1.54 -4.83
C GLY A 46 -2.30 0.08 -4.55
N LEU A 47 -2.31 -0.76 -5.59
CA LEU A 47 -2.01 -2.17 -5.47
C LEU A 47 -0.54 -2.41 -5.08
N LEU A 48 0.41 -1.67 -5.68
CA LEU A 48 1.82 -1.76 -5.33
C LEU A 48 2.12 -1.26 -3.91
N PHE A 49 1.45 -0.19 -3.47
CA PHE A 49 1.55 0.29 -2.09
C PHE A 49 0.99 -0.75 -1.10
N GLY A 50 -0.20 -1.28 -1.37
CA GLY A 50 -0.82 -2.33 -0.56
C GLY A 50 0.04 -3.60 -0.49
N LEU A 51 0.63 -4.03 -1.61
CA LEU A 51 1.55 -5.16 -1.64
C LEU A 51 2.79 -4.94 -0.77
N GLY A 52 3.41 -3.76 -0.83
CA GLY A 52 4.56 -3.44 0.02
C GLY A 52 4.19 -3.42 1.50
N TRP A 53 3.02 -2.87 1.81
CA TRP A 53 2.49 -2.77 3.18
C TRP A 53 2.17 -4.14 3.77
N PHE A 54 1.27 -4.89 3.12
CA PHE A 54 0.85 -6.21 3.59
C PHE A 54 1.95 -7.25 3.48
N GLY A 55 2.84 -7.13 2.48
CA GLY A 55 4.00 -8.02 2.36
C GLY A 55 4.89 -7.97 3.59
N VAL A 56 5.09 -6.79 4.19
CA VAL A 56 5.81 -6.66 5.47
C VAL A 56 4.98 -7.22 6.63
N LEU A 57 3.73 -6.78 6.76
CA LEU A 57 2.86 -7.11 7.90
C LEU A 57 2.53 -8.60 8.03
N ILE A 58 2.48 -9.31 6.91
CA ILE A 58 2.05 -10.72 6.82
C ILE A 58 3.27 -11.63 6.58
N SER A 59 4.48 -11.09 6.39
CA SER A 59 5.70 -11.88 6.15
C SER A 59 5.99 -12.96 7.21
N TRP A 60 5.53 -12.75 8.45
CA TRP A 60 5.65 -13.75 9.53
C TRP A 60 4.84 -15.03 9.27
N MET A 61 3.79 -14.98 8.44
CA MET A 61 3.02 -16.16 8.04
C MET A 61 3.77 -17.07 7.07
N SER A 62 4.97 -16.69 6.62
CA SER A 62 5.87 -17.58 5.86
C SER A 62 6.12 -18.92 6.56
N VAL A 63 5.97 -18.98 7.89
CA VAL A 63 6.01 -20.21 8.70
C VAL A 63 4.94 -21.24 8.28
N VAL A 64 3.80 -20.80 7.76
CA VAL A 64 2.67 -21.65 7.32
C VAL A 64 2.83 -22.08 5.85
N GLY A 65 3.68 -21.40 5.08
CA GLY A 65 3.94 -21.68 3.67
C GLY A 65 4.09 -20.40 2.86
N THR A 66 5.09 -20.35 1.97
CA THR A 66 5.42 -19.16 1.17
C THR A 66 4.30 -18.73 0.24
N ASP A 67 3.57 -19.68 -0.34
CA ASP A 67 2.54 -19.39 -1.33
C ASP A 67 1.27 -18.81 -0.69
N ALA A 68 0.97 -19.26 0.53
CA ALA A 68 -0.21 -18.82 1.27
C ALA A 68 -0.12 -17.35 1.69
N TRP A 69 1.04 -16.88 2.18
CA TRP A 69 1.18 -15.48 2.59
C TRP A 69 1.28 -14.51 1.40
N VAL A 70 1.89 -14.93 0.28
CA VAL A 70 1.95 -14.12 -0.95
C VAL A 70 0.55 -13.96 -1.54
N GLY A 71 -0.23 -15.05 -1.60
CA GLY A 71 -1.62 -15.01 -2.05
C GLY A 71 -2.48 -14.11 -1.15
N LEU A 72 -2.31 -14.19 0.16
CA LEU A 72 -3.03 -13.34 1.11
C LEU A 72 -2.65 -11.86 0.98
N ALA A 73 -1.36 -11.54 0.84
CA ALA A 73 -0.90 -10.17 0.63
C ALA A 73 -1.46 -9.56 -0.66
N LEU A 74 -1.58 -10.36 -1.73
CA LEU A 74 -2.24 -9.96 -2.97
C LEU A 74 -3.71 -9.63 -2.73
N VAL A 75 -4.45 -10.52 -2.08
CA VAL A 75 -5.88 -10.32 -1.77
C VAL A 75 -6.09 -9.08 -0.91
N CYS A 76 -5.25 -8.86 0.11
CA CYS A 76 -5.31 -7.68 0.97
C CYS A 76 -4.90 -6.38 0.25
N ALA A 77 -4.09 -6.45 -0.80
CA ALA A 77 -3.69 -5.28 -1.58
C ALA A 77 -4.78 -4.78 -2.54
N ILE A 78 -5.73 -5.64 -2.95
CA ILE A 78 -6.81 -5.29 -3.89
C ILE A 78 -7.66 -4.12 -3.37
N PRO A 79 -8.18 -4.13 -2.12
CA PRO A 79 -8.90 -2.98 -1.56
C PRO A 79 -8.11 -1.67 -1.63
N ILE A 80 -6.80 -1.71 -1.40
CA ILE A 80 -5.95 -0.51 -1.45
C ILE A 80 -5.79 0.01 -2.88
N GLY A 81 -5.71 -0.89 -3.86
CA GLY A 81 -5.79 -0.54 -5.29
C GLY A 81 -7.08 0.20 -5.63
N LEU A 82 -8.22 -0.31 -5.16
CA LEU A 82 -9.53 0.32 -5.36
C LEU A 82 -9.62 1.68 -4.68
N VAL A 83 -9.14 1.80 -3.44
CA VAL A 83 -9.07 3.08 -2.72
C VAL A 83 -8.25 4.10 -3.50
N GLY A 84 -7.08 3.71 -4.02
CA GLY A 84 -6.25 4.59 -4.82
C GLY A 84 -6.94 5.08 -6.10
N TRP A 85 -7.70 4.20 -6.75
CA TRP A 85 -8.53 4.57 -7.90
C TRP A 85 -9.65 5.55 -7.51
N VAL A 86 -10.40 5.26 -6.45
CA VAL A 86 -11.49 6.13 -5.97
C VAL A 86 -10.96 7.52 -5.58
N ILE A 87 -9.87 7.59 -4.82
CA ILE A 87 -9.25 8.86 -4.42
C ILE A 87 -8.85 9.67 -5.65
N ASN A 88 -8.26 9.03 -6.67
CA ASN A 88 -7.89 9.72 -7.91
C ASN A 88 -9.12 10.32 -8.61
N GLN A 89 -10.23 9.58 -8.68
CA GLN A 89 -11.47 10.09 -9.27
C GLN A 89 -12.04 11.26 -8.46
N VAL A 90 -12.12 11.10 -7.13
CA VAL A 90 -12.65 12.14 -6.23
C VAL A 90 -11.80 13.40 -6.27
N SER A 91 -10.47 13.28 -6.32
CA SER A 91 -9.54 14.42 -6.38
C SER A 91 -9.65 15.25 -7.67
N ARG A 92 -10.37 14.74 -8.68
CA ARG A 92 -10.59 15.41 -9.97
C ARG A 92 -12.00 15.98 -10.10
N LEU A 93 -12.86 15.79 -9.10
CA LEU A 93 -14.17 16.41 -9.06
C LEU A 93 -14.00 17.93 -8.82
N PRO A 94 -14.79 18.78 -9.51
CA PRO A 94 -14.75 20.23 -9.34
C PRO A 94 -15.24 20.69 -7.97
#